data_AF-A0A0U1KK93-F1
#
_entry.id   AF-A0A0U1KK93-F1
#
_cell.length_a   1.000
_cell.length_b   1.000
_cell.length_c   1.000
_cell.angle_alpha   90.00
_cell.angle_beta   90.00
_cell.angle_gamma   90.00
#
_symmetry.space_group_name_H-M   'P 1'
#
loop_
_entity.id
_entity.type
_entity.pdbx_description
1 polymer ?
#
loop_
_entity_poly.entity_id
_entity_poly.type
_entity_poly.pdbx_seq_one_letter_code
_entity_poly.pdbx_strand_id
1 'polypeptide(L)'
;MKKKMNYLILLVTTIFIVGCTNVEDTSNTDGETAPQEETTSNTNENSEKEEDATTVVDEPVVEETPTETNDDLISGYELIELDGGDLSGDRESGVVVDVGYGDREYWAFTNEYGQLVRVVAEEIILQDDSTEAVLSTGRYFSDEAKVPGVESDILDEGHVIADSLGGVSNAYNITPQENTLNRHGDQAYMENAIRKAGGATNFEAVISYSNTETVIIGHIVQYET
;
A
#
# COMPACT_ATOMS: atom_id res chain seq x y z
N MET A 1 -39.76 -22.99 45.37
CA MET A 1 -40.22 -21.83 46.16
C MET A 1 -38.97 -21.20 46.80
N LYS A 2 -38.55 -19.95 46.65
CA LYS A 2 -39.11 -18.70 46.09
C LYS A 2 -37.95 -17.84 45.54
N LYS A 3 -38.18 -17.18 44.40
CA LYS A 3 -37.41 -16.05 43.84
C LYS A 3 -37.20 -14.96 44.89
N LYS A 4 -36.10 -14.21 44.77
CA LYS A 4 -36.10 -12.76 45.01
C LYS A 4 -35.34 -12.08 43.87
N MET A 5 -36.09 -11.28 43.12
CA MET A 5 -35.64 -10.33 42.13
C MET A 5 -36.27 -8.98 42.49
N ASN A 6 -35.63 -7.90 42.01
CA ASN A 6 -36.06 -6.50 41.99
C ASN A 6 -35.69 -5.67 43.24
N TYR A 7 -35.42 -4.35 43.17
CA TYR A 7 -35.83 -3.32 42.20
C TYR A 7 -34.82 -2.15 42.16
N LEU A 8 -34.67 -1.56 40.97
CA LEU A 8 -34.85 -0.13 40.67
C LEU A 8 -34.03 0.92 41.47
N ILE A 9 -32.97 1.43 40.84
CA ILE A 9 -32.66 2.86 40.92
C ILE A 9 -32.59 3.40 39.49
N LEU A 10 -33.72 3.98 39.11
CA LEU A 10 -33.92 4.88 37.98
C LEU A 10 -33.71 6.29 38.55
N LEU A 11 -32.74 7.08 38.05
CA LEU A 11 -32.93 8.49 37.66
C LEU A 11 -31.63 9.20 37.19
N VAL A 12 -31.74 9.82 36.01
CA VAL A 12 -31.16 11.10 35.53
C VAL A 12 -29.65 11.19 35.28
N THR A 13 -29.28 11.33 34.00
CA THR A 13 -28.96 12.66 33.45
C THR A 13 -28.87 12.61 31.92
N THR A 14 -29.95 13.05 31.27
CA THR A 14 -29.92 13.62 29.93
C THR A 14 -29.23 14.98 30.02
N ILE A 15 -28.12 15.16 29.29
CA ILE A 15 -27.64 16.49 28.91
C ILE A 15 -27.41 16.51 27.40
N PHE A 16 -28.17 17.38 26.76
CA PHE A 16 -28.17 17.73 25.36
C PHE A 16 -26.81 18.26 24.91
N ILE A 17 -26.32 17.80 23.75
CA ILE A 17 -25.39 18.60 22.95
C ILE A 17 -26.09 18.94 21.64
N VAL A 18 -26.19 20.24 21.46
CA VAL A 18 -26.85 21.00 20.41
C VAL A 18 -26.21 20.71 19.06
N GLY A 19 -27.03 20.29 18.09
CA GLY A 19 -26.66 20.33 16.68
C GLY A 19 -26.75 21.76 16.18
N CYS A 20 -25.61 22.33 15.77
CA CYS A 20 -25.58 23.51 14.91
C CYS A 20 -25.74 23.03 13.46
N THR A 21 -26.99 22.91 13.00
CA THR A 21 -27.28 22.97 11.57
C THR A 21 -27.67 24.40 11.26
N ASN A 22 -26.83 25.11 10.52
CA ASN A 22 -27.22 26.37 9.88
C ASN A 22 -28.07 26.02 8.66
N VAL A 23 -29.26 26.61 8.61
CA VAL A 23 -30.13 26.72 7.44
C VAL A 23 -30.26 28.20 7.09
N GLU A 24 -30.57 28.44 5.81
CA GLU A 24 -30.83 29.69 5.07
C GLU A 24 -29.68 30.04 4.10
N ASP A 25 -29.89 30.23 2.80
CA ASP A 25 -31.12 30.17 2.01
C ASP A 25 -30.79 30.07 0.51
N THR A 26 -31.73 29.48 -0.23
CA THR A 26 -32.07 29.65 -1.66
C THR A 26 -31.14 30.43 -2.61
N SER A 27 -30.85 29.87 -3.79
CA SER A 27 -31.46 30.32 -5.07
C SER A 27 -30.95 29.59 -6.33
N ASN A 28 -31.91 29.32 -7.22
CA ASN A 28 -31.84 29.19 -8.68
C ASN A 28 -31.41 27.86 -9.34
N THR A 29 -32.45 27.08 -9.65
CA THR A 29 -32.85 26.57 -10.98
C THR A 29 -31.91 26.85 -12.17
N ASP A 30 -31.53 25.77 -12.86
CA ASP A 30 -31.43 25.56 -14.33
C ASP A 30 -30.33 24.51 -14.57
N GLY A 31 -30.47 23.41 -15.29
CA GLY A 31 -31.59 22.78 -15.98
C GLY A 31 -31.11 21.38 -16.37
N GLU A 32 -31.99 20.40 -16.26
CA GLU A 32 -31.81 19.04 -16.76
C GLU A 32 -32.06 19.03 -18.26
N THR A 33 -31.13 18.55 -19.08
CA THR A 33 -31.42 17.84 -20.34
C THR A 33 -30.19 17.05 -20.82
N ALA A 34 -30.36 15.74 -20.93
CA ALA A 34 -29.69 14.85 -21.89
C ALA A 34 -30.83 14.07 -22.61
N PRO A 35 -30.60 13.25 -23.67
CA PRO A 35 -29.57 13.20 -24.73
C PRO A 35 -30.20 13.01 -26.16
N GLN A 36 -29.33 12.69 -27.16
CA GLN A 36 -29.62 12.01 -28.46
C GLN A 36 -30.33 12.83 -29.57
N GLU A 37 -30.14 12.66 -30.88
CA GLU A 37 -29.27 11.83 -31.75
C GLU A 37 -29.36 12.36 -33.21
N GLU A 38 -28.58 11.72 -34.09
CA GLU A 38 -28.62 11.64 -35.56
C GLU A 38 -27.92 12.72 -36.40
N THR A 39 -26.77 12.41 -37.03
CA THR A 39 -26.49 11.54 -38.21
C THR A 39 -26.44 12.37 -39.49
N THR A 40 -25.25 12.44 -40.10
CA THR A 40 -25.13 12.26 -41.56
C THR A 40 -23.73 11.78 -41.91
N SER A 41 -23.71 10.54 -42.36
CA SER A 41 -22.65 9.86 -43.10
C SER A 41 -22.19 10.68 -44.32
N ASN A 42 -20.89 10.59 -44.64
CA ASN A 42 -20.48 10.19 -45.98
C ASN A 42 -19.05 9.61 -45.97
N THR A 43 -19.01 8.33 -46.34
CA THR A 43 -17.88 7.44 -46.61
C THR A 43 -17.19 7.75 -47.94
N ASN A 44 -15.87 7.52 -48.01
CA ASN A 44 -15.12 6.74 -49.04
C ASN A 44 -13.61 6.87 -48.72
N GLU A 45 -12.91 5.82 -48.26
CA GLU A 45 -12.29 4.72 -49.06
C GLU A 45 -11.34 5.26 -50.16
N ASN A 46 -10.08 4.86 -50.34
CA ASN A 46 -9.25 3.74 -49.88
C ASN A 46 -7.79 3.98 -50.39
N SER A 47 -6.84 3.21 -49.84
CA SER A 47 -5.64 2.61 -50.48
C SER A 47 -4.21 3.07 -50.12
N GLU A 48 -3.50 2.06 -49.57
CA GLU A 48 -2.13 1.57 -49.89
C GLU A 48 -0.93 2.41 -49.39
N LYS A 49 -0.14 1.92 -48.41
CA LYS A 49 0.92 0.86 -48.38
C LYS A 49 2.31 1.36 -48.86
N GLU A 50 3.27 1.41 -47.93
CA GLU A 50 4.74 1.23 -48.03
C GLU A 50 5.29 1.40 -46.59
N GLU A 51 5.81 0.39 -45.86
CA GLU A 51 7.17 -0.20 -45.87
C GLU A 51 8.33 0.79 -46.05
N ASP A 52 9.02 1.16 -44.95
CA ASP A 52 10.39 0.72 -44.60
C ASP A 52 11.09 1.68 -43.60
N ALA A 53 12.07 1.12 -42.88
CA ALA A 53 13.24 1.76 -42.25
C ALA A 53 13.10 2.32 -40.83
N THR A 54 13.21 1.38 -39.87
CA THR A 54 14.18 1.35 -38.77
C THR A 54 14.97 2.64 -38.47
N THR A 55 14.67 3.25 -37.33
CA THR A 55 15.63 4.08 -36.58
C THR A 55 15.65 3.61 -35.14
N VAL A 56 16.61 2.73 -34.84
CA VAL A 56 17.06 2.45 -33.48
C VAL A 56 17.76 3.72 -33.01
N VAL A 57 17.10 4.47 -32.13
CA VAL A 57 17.75 5.52 -31.35
C VAL A 57 18.25 4.82 -30.10
N ASP A 58 19.58 4.63 -30.03
CA ASP A 58 20.25 4.30 -28.78
C ASP A 58 19.94 5.42 -27.78
N GLU A 59 19.08 5.13 -26.80
CA GLU A 59 19.04 5.89 -25.57
C GLU A 59 20.38 5.71 -24.84
N PRO A 60 20.99 6.79 -24.32
CA PRO A 60 22.13 6.63 -23.45
C PRO A 60 21.63 5.94 -22.17
N VAL A 61 22.12 4.71 -21.94
CA VAL A 61 22.09 4.08 -20.63
C VAL A 61 22.71 5.07 -19.66
N VAL A 62 21.86 5.73 -18.88
CA VAL A 62 22.27 6.52 -17.73
C VAL A 62 22.80 5.50 -16.75
N GLU A 63 24.12 5.49 -16.58
CA GLU A 63 24.77 4.76 -15.50
C GLU A 63 24.30 5.42 -14.20
N GLU A 64 23.26 4.83 -13.59
CA GLU A 64 22.84 5.08 -12.21
C GLU A 64 24.12 5.08 -11.36
N THR A 65 24.46 6.25 -10.84
CA THR A 65 25.64 6.38 -10.00
C THR A 65 25.32 5.64 -8.71
N PRO A 66 26.08 4.60 -8.30
CA PRO A 66 25.76 3.87 -7.09
C PRO A 66 25.81 4.86 -5.92
N THR A 67 24.68 5.06 -5.26
CA THR A 67 24.63 5.77 -4.00
C THR A 67 25.43 4.92 -3.01
N GLU A 68 26.64 5.36 -2.65
CA GLU A 68 27.52 4.62 -1.72
C GLU A 68 26.87 4.34 -0.33
N THR A 69 25.66 4.85 -0.09
CA THR A 69 24.82 4.56 1.08
C THR A 69 24.18 3.17 1.07
N ASN A 70 23.86 2.58 -0.09
CA ASN A 70 23.14 1.30 -0.14
C ASN A 70 24.04 0.10 0.22
N ASP A 71 25.30 0.10 -0.25
CA ASP A 71 26.24 -1.00 0.00
C ASP A 71 26.53 -1.19 1.50
N ASP A 72 26.67 -0.09 2.24
CA ASP A 72 26.85 -0.12 3.70
C ASP A 72 25.56 -0.54 4.42
N LEU A 73 24.39 -0.12 3.93
CA LEU A 73 23.08 -0.45 4.51
C LEU A 73 22.78 -1.95 4.46
N ILE A 74 23.12 -2.59 3.35
CA ILE A 74 22.84 -4.01 3.11
C ILE A 74 23.98 -4.93 3.54
N SER A 75 25.12 -4.37 3.94
CA SER A 75 26.29 -5.14 4.38
C SER A 75 25.93 -6.13 5.49
N GLY A 76 26.24 -7.41 5.23
CA GLY A 76 25.99 -8.52 6.17
C GLY A 76 24.74 -9.32 5.87
N TYR A 77 23.95 -8.92 4.87
CA TYR A 77 22.81 -9.67 4.33
C TYR A 77 23.12 -10.20 2.93
N GLU A 78 22.51 -11.33 2.57
CA GLU A 78 22.49 -11.79 1.19
C GLU A 78 21.38 -11.05 0.43
N LEU A 79 21.75 -10.29 -0.62
CA LEU A 79 20.76 -9.67 -1.50
C LEU A 79 20.16 -10.73 -2.42
N ILE A 80 18.83 -10.84 -2.41
CA ILE A 80 18.08 -11.67 -3.36
C ILE A 80 17.08 -10.82 -4.12
N GLU A 81 16.83 -11.20 -5.37
CA GLU A 81 15.81 -10.60 -6.22
C GLU A 81 14.56 -11.47 -6.24
N LEU A 82 13.40 -10.83 -6.09
CA LEU A 82 12.11 -11.50 -6.09
C LEU A 82 11.10 -10.69 -6.91
N ASP A 83 10.20 -11.36 -7.61
CA ASP A 83 9.11 -10.66 -8.29
C ASP A 83 8.21 -9.97 -7.25
N GLY A 84 7.86 -8.70 -7.51
CA GLY A 84 7.04 -7.92 -6.60
C GLY A 84 5.62 -8.48 -6.39
N GLY A 85 5.14 -9.30 -7.31
CA GLY A 85 3.85 -10.00 -7.23
C GLY A 85 3.97 -11.48 -6.89
N ASP A 86 5.14 -11.95 -6.44
CA ASP A 86 5.28 -13.34 -6.00
C ASP A 86 4.34 -13.63 -4.82
N LEU A 87 3.40 -14.54 -5.05
CA LEU A 87 2.39 -14.94 -4.08
C LEU A 87 2.91 -15.96 -3.06
N SER A 88 4.15 -16.46 -3.24
CA SER A 88 4.82 -17.31 -2.26
C SER A 88 4.82 -16.64 -0.89
N GLY A 89 4.54 -17.41 0.16
CA GLY A 89 4.57 -16.95 1.54
C GLY A 89 5.89 -17.19 2.26
N ASP A 90 6.82 -17.89 1.60
CA ASP A 90 8.08 -18.33 2.20
C ASP A 90 9.11 -17.18 2.19
N ARG A 91 9.97 -17.16 3.21
CA ARG A 91 11.07 -16.21 3.33
C ARG A 91 12.37 -16.92 3.64
N GLU A 92 13.40 -16.55 2.90
CA GLU A 92 14.78 -16.85 3.22
C GLU A 92 15.27 -16.07 4.44
N SER A 93 16.20 -16.67 5.18
CA SER A 93 16.79 -16.15 6.40
C SER A 93 18.05 -15.34 6.14
N GLY A 94 18.21 -14.20 6.84
CA GLY A 94 19.42 -13.37 6.74
C GLY A 94 19.59 -12.69 5.38
N VAL A 95 18.49 -12.42 4.69
CA VAL A 95 18.50 -11.79 3.36
C VAL A 95 17.99 -10.35 3.42
N VAL A 96 18.32 -9.61 2.36
CA VAL A 96 17.74 -8.32 2.03
C VAL A 96 17.07 -8.40 0.66
N VAL A 97 15.93 -7.72 0.52
CA VAL A 97 15.12 -7.73 -0.71
C VAL A 97 14.65 -6.31 -0.99
N ASP A 98 14.71 -5.89 -2.25
CA ASP A 98 14.02 -4.68 -2.68
C ASP A 98 12.51 -4.94 -2.77
N VAL A 99 11.75 -4.11 -2.08
CA VAL A 99 10.29 -4.15 -2.03
C VAL A 99 9.65 -2.87 -2.58
N GLY A 100 10.43 -2.05 -3.29
CA GLY A 100 9.95 -0.90 -4.04
C GLY A 100 9.39 -1.32 -5.40
N TYR A 101 8.34 -0.64 -5.85
CA TYR A 101 7.79 -0.79 -7.19
C TYR A 101 8.52 0.13 -8.17
N GLY A 102 8.93 -0.42 -9.32
CA GLY A 102 9.63 0.33 -10.36
C GLY A 102 11.07 0.65 -9.93
N ASP A 103 11.48 1.90 -10.08
CA ASP A 103 12.84 2.35 -9.79
C ASP A 103 13.03 2.80 -8.33
N ARG A 104 12.11 2.42 -7.43
CA ARG A 104 12.18 2.72 -5.99
C ARG A 104 13.07 1.71 -5.29
N GLU A 105 13.91 2.17 -4.37
CA GLU A 105 14.76 1.31 -3.55
C GLU A 105 14.24 1.24 -2.11
N TYR A 106 13.41 0.24 -1.82
CA TYR A 106 12.89 0.01 -0.46
C TYR A 106 13.44 -1.31 0.07
N TRP A 107 14.26 -1.27 1.12
CA TRP A 107 15.01 -2.44 1.55
C TRP A 107 14.34 -3.15 2.74
N ALA A 108 13.96 -4.41 2.54
CA ALA A 108 13.37 -5.29 3.54
C ALA A 108 14.38 -6.34 4.03
N PHE A 109 14.47 -6.55 5.35
CA PHE A 109 15.50 -7.40 5.97
C PHE A 109 14.88 -8.53 6.78
N THR A 110 15.40 -9.75 6.62
CA THR A 110 15.03 -10.90 7.45
C THR A 110 16.10 -11.29 8.46
N ASN A 111 15.69 -11.76 9.63
CA ASN A 111 16.62 -12.33 10.60
C ASN A 111 17.00 -13.80 10.26
N GLU A 112 17.79 -14.44 11.12
CA GLU A 112 18.22 -15.84 10.98
C GLU A 112 17.07 -16.87 10.98
N TYR A 113 15.85 -16.45 11.33
CA TYR A 113 14.64 -17.27 11.35
C TYR A 113 13.70 -16.99 10.15
N GLY A 114 14.11 -16.15 9.20
CA GLY A 114 13.27 -15.75 8.07
C GLY A 114 12.15 -14.79 8.44
N GLN A 115 12.19 -14.18 9.63
CA GLN A 115 11.22 -13.17 10.03
C GLN A 115 11.61 -11.80 9.47
N LEU A 116 10.66 -11.07 8.90
CA LEU A 116 10.85 -9.70 8.44
C LEU A 116 10.98 -8.76 9.64
N VAL A 117 12.18 -8.23 9.90
CA VAL A 117 12.46 -7.46 11.13
C VAL A 117 12.60 -5.97 10.90
N ARG A 118 12.83 -5.55 9.65
CA ARG A 118 13.08 -4.16 9.30
C ARG A 118 12.73 -3.89 7.85
N VAL A 119 12.11 -2.74 7.57
CA VAL A 119 11.95 -2.20 6.21
C VAL A 119 12.35 -0.73 6.23
N VAL A 120 13.17 -0.28 5.28
CA VAL A 120 13.64 1.11 5.21
C VAL A 120 13.54 1.68 3.81
N ALA A 121 13.37 2.99 3.73
CA ALA A 121 13.48 3.75 2.49
C ALA A 121 14.09 5.12 2.78
N GLU A 122 15.02 5.57 1.93
CA GLU A 122 15.56 6.93 2.04
C GLU A 122 14.46 7.96 1.76
N GLU A 123 13.63 7.70 0.76
CA GLU A 123 12.48 8.51 0.37
C GLU A 123 11.29 7.61 0.03
N ILE A 124 10.12 7.93 0.58
CA ILE A 124 8.85 7.33 0.18
C ILE A 124 8.24 8.17 -0.94
N ILE A 125 8.23 7.59 -2.14
CA ILE A 125 7.63 8.17 -3.35
C ILE A 125 6.25 7.58 -3.54
N LEU A 126 5.22 8.43 -3.54
CA LEU A 126 3.84 8.00 -3.73
C LEU A 126 3.62 7.33 -5.10
N GLN A 127 2.67 6.41 -5.15
CA GLN A 127 2.16 5.85 -6.41
C GLN A 127 1.52 6.93 -7.28
N ASP A 128 1.71 6.85 -8.60
CA ASP A 128 1.06 7.69 -9.59
C ASP A 128 0.33 6.84 -10.64
N ASP A 129 -0.97 6.63 -10.41
CA ASP A 129 -1.88 5.89 -11.29
C ASP A 129 -1.93 6.40 -12.74
N SER A 130 -1.45 7.62 -13.01
CA SER A 130 -1.46 8.22 -14.36
C SER A 130 -0.23 7.88 -15.19
N THR A 131 0.87 7.48 -14.54
CA THR A 131 2.15 7.22 -15.20
C THR A 131 2.67 5.79 -14.95
N GLU A 132 2.25 5.16 -13.86
CA GLU A 132 2.68 3.82 -13.47
C GLU A 132 1.73 2.73 -13.96
N ALA A 133 2.26 1.52 -14.16
CA ALA A 133 1.50 0.38 -14.64
C ALA A 133 0.69 -0.27 -13.51
N VAL A 134 -0.35 0.42 -13.05
CA VAL A 134 -1.32 -0.08 -12.08
C VAL A 134 -2.48 -0.81 -12.76
N LEU A 135 -3.07 -1.75 -12.04
CA LEU A 135 -4.31 -2.41 -12.43
C LEU A 135 -5.48 -1.41 -12.39
N SER A 136 -6.61 -1.77 -13.00
CA SER A 136 -7.84 -0.94 -12.92
C SER A 136 -8.37 -0.74 -11.50
N THR A 137 -7.86 -1.49 -10.53
CA THR A 137 -8.14 -1.36 -9.10
C THR A 137 -7.26 -0.31 -8.41
N GLY A 138 -6.24 0.23 -9.09
CA GLY A 138 -5.19 1.09 -8.53
C GLY A 138 -4.04 0.32 -7.87
N ARG A 139 -4.10 -1.02 -7.84
CA ARG A 139 -3.04 -1.85 -7.24
C ARG A 139 -1.94 -2.18 -8.25
N TYR A 140 -0.71 -2.38 -7.78
CA TYR A 140 0.37 -2.89 -8.64
C TYR A 140 0.16 -4.36 -9.00
N PHE A 141 -0.28 -5.16 -8.03
CA PHE A 141 -0.49 -6.60 -8.18
C PHE A 141 -1.92 -6.99 -7.83
N SER A 142 -2.39 -8.11 -8.41
CA SER A 142 -3.78 -8.54 -8.26
C SER A 142 -4.09 -9.13 -6.88
N ASP A 143 -3.05 -9.58 -6.18
CA ASP A 143 -3.14 -10.31 -4.92
C ASP A 143 -1.80 -10.19 -4.16
N GLU A 144 -1.83 -10.52 -2.88
CA GLU A 144 -0.70 -10.43 -1.95
C GLU A 144 -0.12 -11.81 -1.62
N ALA A 145 1.16 -11.84 -1.24
CA ALA A 145 1.85 -13.03 -0.78
C ALA A 145 1.14 -13.76 0.36
N LYS A 146 1.06 -15.09 0.25
CA LYS A 146 0.34 -15.96 1.20
C LYS A 146 1.22 -16.37 2.38
N VAL A 147 1.75 -15.37 3.08
CA VAL A 147 2.62 -15.54 4.27
C VAL A 147 1.86 -16.27 5.38
N PRO A 148 2.44 -17.27 6.06
CA PRO A 148 1.73 -18.05 7.08
C PRO A 148 1.00 -17.19 8.13
N GLY A 149 -0.30 -17.43 8.32
CA GLY A 149 -1.18 -16.66 9.19
C GLY A 149 -2.26 -15.89 8.45
N VAL A 150 -2.04 -15.52 7.18
CA VAL A 150 -3.03 -14.75 6.39
C VAL A 150 -4.26 -15.57 5.97
N GLU A 151 -4.22 -16.89 6.16
CA GLU A 151 -5.40 -17.75 6.01
C GLU A 151 -6.50 -17.49 7.06
N SER A 152 -6.18 -16.76 8.13
CA SER A 152 -7.11 -16.41 9.20
C SER A 152 -7.99 -15.22 8.81
N ASP A 153 -9.30 -15.33 9.02
CA ASP A 153 -10.28 -14.25 8.73
C ASP A 153 -10.17 -12.99 9.62
N ILE A 154 -9.40 -13.09 10.70
CA ILE A 154 -9.09 -11.98 11.61
C ILE A 154 -7.74 -11.32 11.30
N LEU A 155 -6.96 -11.89 10.37
CA LEU A 155 -5.68 -11.33 9.94
C LEU A 155 -5.77 -10.89 8.47
N ASP A 156 -5.22 -9.72 8.18
CA ASP A 156 -5.07 -9.21 6.83
C ASP A 156 -3.66 -9.49 6.29
N GLU A 157 -3.55 -9.49 4.97
CA GLU A 157 -2.30 -9.43 4.20
C GLU A 157 -1.77 -7.99 4.24
N GLY A 158 -1.31 -7.56 5.42
CA GLY A 158 -0.93 -6.17 5.64
C GLY A 158 0.45 -5.86 5.07
N HIS A 159 0.50 -4.95 4.10
CA HIS A 159 1.73 -4.34 3.64
C HIS A 159 2.47 -3.64 4.79
N VAL A 160 3.80 -3.63 4.76
CA VAL A 160 4.62 -2.77 5.63
C VAL A 160 4.75 -1.38 5.02
N ILE A 161 4.95 -1.33 3.70
CA ILE A 161 4.81 -0.14 2.86
C ILE A 161 3.68 -0.38 1.86
N ALA A 162 2.58 0.36 1.96
CA ALA A 162 1.40 0.15 1.11
C ALA A 162 1.67 0.39 -0.39
N ASP A 163 0.82 -0.19 -1.27
CA ASP A 163 0.84 0.06 -2.72
C ASP A 163 0.85 1.57 -3.04
N SER A 164 0.00 2.35 -2.36
CA SER A 164 -0.07 3.81 -2.58
C SER A 164 1.18 4.60 -2.18
N LEU A 165 2.11 3.95 -1.47
CA LEU A 165 3.43 4.48 -1.08
C LEU A 165 4.56 3.85 -1.90
N GLY A 166 4.24 3.07 -2.93
CA GLY A 166 5.21 2.46 -3.82
C GLY A 166 5.71 1.07 -3.41
N GLY A 167 5.10 0.42 -2.42
CA GLY A 167 5.52 -0.93 -2.00
C GLY A 167 4.93 -2.04 -2.87
N VAL A 168 5.66 -3.14 -3.03
CA VAL A 168 5.20 -4.34 -3.76
C VAL A 168 4.45 -5.35 -2.86
N SER A 169 3.89 -6.41 -3.42
CA SER A 169 2.99 -7.36 -2.73
C SER A 169 3.62 -8.71 -2.37
N ASN A 170 4.95 -8.84 -2.42
CA ASN A 170 5.65 -10.09 -2.14
C ASN A 170 5.83 -10.36 -0.63
N ALA A 171 6.31 -11.56 -0.28
CA ALA A 171 6.44 -11.98 1.13
C ALA A 171 7.30 -11.04 1.99
N TYR A 172 8.21 -10.26 1.41
CA TYR A 172 9.13 -9.39 2.14
C TYR A 172 8.54 -8.01 2.45
N ASN A 173 7.33 -7.73 1.96
CA ASN A 173 6.55 -6.54 2.32
C ASN A 173 5.18 -6.86 2.92
N ILE A 174 4.71 -8.12 2.85
CA ILE A 174 3.42 -8.53 3.42
C ILE A 174 3.60 -9.20 4.77
N THR A 175 2.80 -8.84 5.76
CA THR A 175 2.79 -9.46 7.09
C THR A 175 1.36 -9.81 7.52
N PRO A 176 1.12 -10.93 8.22
CA PRO A 176 -0.17 -11.18 8.83
C PRO A 176 -0.43 -10.18 9.96
N GLN A 177 -1.39 -9.27 9.78
CA GLN A 177 -1.72 -8.21 10.73
C GLN A 177 -3.15 -8.34 11.23
N GLU A 178 -3.44 -7.92 12.47
CA GLU A 178 -4.84 -7.88 12.93
C GLU A 178 -5.65 -6.86 12.10
N ASN A 179 -6.80 -7.30 11.58
CA ASN A 179 -7.52 -6.57 10.54
C ASN A 179 -8.00 -5.16 10.95
N THR A 180 -8.34 -4.96 12.22
CA THR A 180 -8.79 -3.67 12.73
C THR A 180 -7.60 -2.71 12.85
N LEU A 181 -6.46 -3.20 13.33
CA LEU A 181 -5.23 -2.43 13.42
C LEU A 181 -4.65 -2.09 12.03
N ASN A 182 -4.68 -3.03 11.10
CA ASN A 182 -4.23 -2.82 9.73
C ASN A 182 -5.04 -1.71 9.04
N ARG A 183 -6.37 -1.74 9.19
CA ARG A 183 -7.27 -0.83 8.45
C ARG A 183 -7.53 0.49 9.13
N HIS A 184 -7.39 0.55 10.45
CA HIS A 184 -7.83 1.68 11.28
C HIS A 184 -6.88 2.05 12.42
N GLY A 185 -5.75 1.35 12.55
CA GLY A 185 -4.74 1.61 13.58
C GLY A 185 -3.71 2.66 13.19
N ASP A 186 -2.62 2.68 13.95
CA ASP A 186 -1.56 3.69 13.80
C ASP A 186 -0.86 3.61 12.45
N GLN A 187 -0.71 2.41 11.87
CA GLN A 187 -0.14 2.23 10.54
C GLN A 187 -0.99 2.94 9.47
N ALA A 188 -2.30 2.68 9.43
CA ALA A 188 -3.21 3.35 8.50
C ALA A 188 -3.23 4.88 8.67
N TYR A 189 -3.09 5.36 9.91
CA TYR A 189 -2.95 6.79 10.19
C TYR A 189 -1.64 7.35 9.61
N MET A 190 -0.52 6.65 9.79
CA MET A 190 0.78 7.09 9.31
C MET A 190 0.85 7.08 7.79
N GLU A 191 0.37 6.02 7.13
CA GLU A 191 0.26 5.98 5.66
C GLU A 191 -0.56 7.16 5.13
N ASN A 192 -1.65 7.51 5.82
CA ASN A 192 -2.47 8.66 5.46
C ASN A 192 -1.71 9.98 5.62
N ALA A 193 -0.90 10.11 6.67
CA ALA A 193 -0.08 11.29 6.94
C ALA A 193 0.99 11.47 5.87
N ILE A 194 1.74 10.41 5.54
CA ILE A 194 2.75 10.39 4.47
C ILE A 194 2.13 10.80 3.14
N ARG A 195 0.99 10.18 2.76
CA ARG A 195 0.30 10.53 1.51
C ARG A 195 -0.14 11.99 1.46
N LYS A 196 -0.62 12.55 2.58
CA LYS A 196 -1.00 13.97 2.66
C LYS A 196 0.20 14.92 2.61
N ALA A 197 1.35 14.48 3.09
CA ALA A 197 2.61 15.23 3.01
C ALA A 197 3.23 15.19 1.60
N GLY A 198 2.81 14.23 0.76
CA GLY A 198 3.34 14.04 -0.59
C GLY A 198 4.50 13.06 -0.65
N GLY A 199 4.74 12.30 0.42
CA GLY A 199 5.91 11.45 0.60
C GLY A 199 6.51 11.60 2.00
N ALA A 200 7.63 10.94 2.24
CA ALA A 200 8.38 11.02 3.49
C ALA A 200 9.86 10.74 3.25
N THR A 201 10.72 11.12 4.18
CA THR A 201 12.15 10.76 4.12
C THR A 201 12.57 9.98 5.36
N ASN A 202 13.65 9.19 5.23
CA ASN A 202 14.21 8.36 6.29
C ASN A 202 13.16 7.43 6.92
N PHE A 203 12.37 6.77 6.08
CA PHE A 203 11.35 5.84 6.54
C PHE A 203 12.01 4.59 7.13
N GLU A 204 11.57 4.19 8.31
CA GLU A 204 11.99 2.93 8.93
C GLU A 204 10.81 2.28 9.66
N ALA A 205 10.48 1.05 9.27
CA ALA A 205 9.61 0.16 9.99
C ALA A 205 10.44 -0.90 10.74
N VAL A 206 10.28 -0.97 12.06
CA VAL A 206 10.86 -2.01 12.92
C VAL A 206 9.76 -2.97 13.35
N ILE A 207 9.93 -4.25 13.03
CA ILE A 207 8.91 -5.28 13.20
C ILE A 207 9.37 -6.26 14.26
N SER A 208 8.47 -6.58 15.19
CA SER A 208 8.76 -7.46 16.32
C SER A 208 7.77 -8.61 16.42
N TYR A 209 8.29 -9.75 16.88
CA TYR A 209 7.57 -11.01 17.01
C TYR A 209 7.58 -11.49 18.45
N SER A 210 6.58 -12.28 18.82
CA SER A 210 6.50 -12.85 20.17
C SER A 210 7.52 -13.96 20.42
N ASN A 211 7.98 -14.63 19.37
CA ASN A 211 8.98 -15.70 19.38
C ASN A 211 9.57 -15.86 17.96
N THR A 212 10.50 -16.81 17.78
CA THR A 212 11.24 -17.06 16.53
C THR A 212 10.55 -18.03 15.56
N GLU A 213 9.41 -18.62 15.95
CA GLU A 213 8.69 -19.62 15.14
C GLU A 213 7.49 -19.01 14.40
N THR A 214 6.99 -17.85 14.84
CA THR A 214 5.84 -17.18 14.24
C THR A 214 6.25 -16.10 13.24
N VAL A 215 5.48 -15.96 12.17
CA VAL A 215 5.56 -14.80 11.26
C VAL A 215 4.37 -13.84 11.42
N ILE A 216 3.47 -14.13 12.36
CA ILE A 216 2.44 -13.18 12.82
C ILE A 216 3.13 -12.14 13.71
N ILE A 217 3.03 -10.88 13.30
CA ILE A 217 3.68 -9.76 13.99
C ILE A 217 3.01 -9.49 15.34
N GLY A 218 3.80 -9.06 16.31
CA GLY A 218 3.28 -8.51 17.56
C GLY A 218 3.07 -7.00 17.48
N HIS A 219 4.03 -6.30 16.88
CA HIS A 219 4.04 -4.84 16.82
C HIS A 219 4.96 -4.34 15.70
N ILE A 220 4.55 -3.26 15.03
CA ILE A 220 5.36 -2.48 14.09
C ILE A 220 5.50 -1.07 14.64
N VAL A 221 6.73 -0.55 14.66
CA VAL A 221 6.99 0.88 14.86
C VAL A 221 7.51 1.45 13.56
N GLN A 222 6.89 2.51 13.08
CA GLN A 222 7.34 3.23 11.90
C GLN A 222 7.83 4.63 12.31
N TYR A 223 8.88 5.09 11.63
CA TYR A 223 9.53 6.39 11.82
C TYR A 223 9.71 7.08 10.47
N GLU A 224 9.56 8.40 10.46
CA GLU A 224 9.71 9.24 9.28
C GLU A 224 10.05 10.69 9.68
N THR A 225 10.70 11.44 8.77
CA THR A 225 10.99 12.87 8.94
C THR A 225 10.57 13.72 7.76
#